data_AF-A0A1G1VR29-F1
#
_entry.id   AF-A0A1G1VR29-F1
#
_cell.length_a   1.000
_cell.length_b   1.000
_cell.length_c   1.000
_cell.angle_alpha   90.00
_cell.angle_beta   90.00
_cell.angle_gamma   90.00
#
_symmetry.space_group_name_H-M   'P 1'
#
loop_
_entity.id
_entity.type
_entity.pdbx_description
1 polymer ?
#
loop_
_entity_poly.entity_id
_entity_poly.type
_entity_poly.pdbx_seq_one_letter_code
_entity_poly.pdbx_strand_id
1 'polypeptide(L)'
;MSKVFTLLFVIAALLYVFLLQRFRIAPPTNAINQQYRSVFLHSQLLRKLFFLDRPGDNRFVYFSPQRTKLFIEVDYQMHRSSHTEIESWMSDLAFDTLGRNEVEVEVSEENRIEDIEEFSDKALRALERNTRNLAPHGDGSYLHILYVSRSSSFPSNTGLTLSGDVIFIFKDSIWGLSERSSVRALIEESTLRHEFGHLLGLEHVDRPDCVMAERVEVYGNRRFQFENIPLDFCEESKSSLRSIQEEAW
;
A
#
# COMPACT_ATOMS: atom_id res chain seq x y z
N MET A 1 24.29 -22.18 25.51
CA MET A 1 24.94 -21.82 24.23
C MET A 1 26.45 -21.85 24.40
N SER A 2 27.19 -22.39 23.43
CA SER A 2 28.66 -22.44 23.46
C SER A 2 29.25 -21.04 23.28
N LYS A 3 30.34 -20.72 24.00
CA LYS A 3 31.08 -19.45 23.86
C LYS A 3 31.53 -19.20 22.41
N VAL A 4 31.83 -20.26 21.67
CA VAL A 4 32.21 -20.20 20.25
C VAL A 4 31.04 -19.73 19.38
N PHE A 5 29.83 -20.20 19.66
CA PHE A 5 28.62 -19.79 18.94
C PHE A 5 28.33 -18.31 19.16
N THR A 6 28.43 -17.83 20.40
CA THR A 6 28.27 -16.41 20.73
C THR A 6 29.31 -15.54 20.01
N LEU A 7 30.57 -15.98 19.97
CA LEU A 7 31.62 -15.26 19.27
C LEU A 7 31.35 -15.15 17.76
N LEU A 8 30.97 -16.26 17.12
CA LEU A 8 30.63 -16.28 15.69
C LEU A 8 29.44 -15.38 15.38
N PHE A 9 28.40 -15.39 16.23
CA PHE A 9 27.24 -14.53 16.07
C PHE A 9 27.62 -13.03 16.16
N VAL A 10 28.47 -12.67 17.13
CA VAL A 10 28.95 -11.29 17.28
C VAL A 10 29.77 -10.85 16.06
N ILE A 11 30.67 -11.71 15.55
CA ILE A 11 31.45 -11.43 14.35
C ILE A 11 30.53 -11.24 13.14
N ALA A 12 29.53 -12.11 12.96
CA ALA A 12 28.57 -12.02 11.88
C ALA A 12 27.73 -10.72 11.97
N ALA A 13 27.27 -10.35 13.16
CA ALA A 13 26.53 -9.11 13.39
C ALA A 13 27.38 -7.86 13.11
N LEU A 14 28.64 -7.84 13.56
CA LEU A 14 29.57 -6.75 13.28
C LEU A 14 29.89 -6.63 11.79
N LEU A 15 30.12 -7.77 11.12
CA LEU A 15 30.32 -7.80 9.67
C LEU A 15 29.08 -7.27 8.95
N TYR A 16 27.88 -7.66 9.38
CA TYR A 16 26.63 -7.18 8.81
C TYR A 16 26.45 -5.65 8.97
N VAL A 17 26.71 -5.12 10.17
CA VAL A 17 26.69 -3.66 10.42
C VAL A 17 27.73 -2.94 9.56
N PHE A 18 28.92 -3.50 9.43
CA PHE A 18 29.96 -2.97 8.55
C PHE A 18 29.52 -2.95 7.08
N LEU A 19 28.92 -4.04 6.59
CA LEU A 19 28.37 -4.12 5.23
C LEU A 19 27.24 -3.10 5.03
N LEU A 20 26.32 -2.96 6.00
CA LEU A 20 25.25 -1.96 5.98
C LEU A 20 25.80 -0.54 5.82
N GLN A 21 26.82 -0.17 6.62
CA GLN A 21 27.44 1.15 6.57
C GLN A 21 28.26 1.36 5.28
N ARG A 22 29.04 0.35 4.87
CA ARG A 22 29.96 0.48 3.73
C ARG A 22 29.26 0.50 2.39
N PHE A 23 28.25 -0.36 2.23
CA PHE A 23 27.51 -0.54 0.99
C PHE A 23 26.19 0.21 0.94
N ARG A 24 25.83 0.93 2.02
CA ARG A 24 24.54 1.63 2.14
C ARG A 24 23.39 0.71 1.73
N ILE A 25 23.30 -0.45 2.38
CA ILE A 25 22.28 -1.47 2.04
C ILE A 25 20.87 -1.01 2.48
N ALA A 26 20.78 -0.03 3.38
CA ALA A 26 19.51 0.52 3.83
C ALA A 26 18.69 1.21 2.72
N PRO A 27 19.26 2.05 1.83
CA PRO A 27 18.51 2.59 0.71
C PRO A 27 18.05 1.47 -0.25
N PRO A 28 16.77 1.45 -0.63
CA PRO A 28 16.21 0.40 -1.47
C PRO A 28 16.72 0.44 -2.92
N THR A 29 17.46 1.49 -3.31
CA THR A 29 18.09 1.66 -4.63
C THR A 29 19.48 1.03 -4.73
N ASN A 30 20.00 0.40 -3.67
CA ASN A 30 21.33 -0.20 -3.73
C ASN A 30 21.37 -1.41 -4.70
N ALA A 31 22.54 -1.68 -5.27
CA ALA A 31 22.71 -2.71 -6.30
C ALA A 31 22.35 -4.13 -5.81
N ILE A 32 22.58 -4.46 -4.53
CA ILE A 32 22.24 -5.77 -3.95
C ILE A 32 20.72 -5.93 -3.91
N ASN A 33 20.01 -4.90 -3.42
CA ASN A 33 18.55 -4.89 -3.35
C ASN A 33 17.91 -4.90 -4.74
N GLN A 34 18.53 -4.30 -5.75
CA GLN A 34 18.03 -4.36 -7.13
C GLN A 34 18.24 -5.75 -7.73
N GLN A 35 19.44 -6.33 -7.59
CA GLN A 35 19.78 -7.61 -8.22
C GLN A 35 19.08 -8.81 -7.58
N TYR A 36 18.93 -8.80 -6.24
CA TYR A 36 18.40 -9.94 -5.48
C TYR A 36 16.99 -9.70 -4.95
N ARG A 37 16.32 -8.61 -5.38
CA ARG A 37 14.99 -8.23 -4.90
C ARG A 37 14.03 -9.41 -4.94
N SER A 38 13.85 -10.03 -6.11
CA SER A 38 12.90 -11.12 -6.33
C SER A 38 13.12 -12.27 -5.35
N VAL A 39 14.37 -12.64 -5.08
CA VAL A 39 14.71 -13.69 -4.10
C VAL A 39 14.34 -13.26 -2.67
N PHE A 40 14.68 -12.04 -2.29
CA PHE A 40 14.42 -11.54 -0.93
C PHE A 40 12.93 -11.34 -0.65
N LEU A 41 12.13 -11.02 -1.68
CA LEU A 41 10.69 -10.78 -1.52
C LEU A 41 9.93 -12.00 -0.99
N HIS A 42 10.39 -13.23 -1.25
CA HIS A 42 9.71 -14.44 -0.78
C HIS A 42 9.85 -14.67 0.74
N SER A 43 10.87 -14.06 1.38
CA SER A 43 11.13 -14.24 2.80
C SER A 43 10.90 -12.96 3.59
N GLN A 44 9.94 -12.98 4.52
CA GLN A 44 9.67 -11.85 5.41
C GLN A 44 10.92 -11.41 6.20
N LEU A 45 11.76 -12.37 6.61
CA LEU A 45 13.01 -12.07 7.31
C LEU A 45 13.99 -11.34 6.39
N LEU A 46 14.17 -11.80 5.15
CA LEU A 46 15.09 -11.16 4.21
C LEU A 46 14.59 -9.76 3.82
N ARG A 47 13.29 -9.57 3.58
CA ARG A 47 12.74 -8.22 3.32
C ARG A 47 13.07 -7.25 4.45
N LYS A 48 12.89 -7.67 5.71
CA LYS A 48 13.22 -6.84 6.89
C LYS A 48 14.72 -6.56 7.00
N LEU A 49 15.57 -7.57 6.80
CA LEU A 49 17.03 -7.39 6.85
C LEU A 49 17.50 -6.41 5.77
N PHE A 50 16.99 -6.53 4.56
CA PHE A 50 17.39 -5.72 3.42
C PHE A 50 16.57 -4.44 3.23
N PHE A 51 15.72 -4.06 4.20
CA PHE A 51 14.90 -2.84 4.17
C PHE A 51 14.07 -2.72 2.87
N LEU A 52 13.49 -3.83 2.43
CA LEU A 52 12.59 -3.86 1.27
C LEU A 52 11.18 -3.52 1.70
N ASP A 53 10.79 -2.28 1.44
CA ASP A 53 9.51 -1.70 1.85
C ASP A 53 8.99 -0.67 0.85
N ARG A 54 9.03 -0.99 -0.44
CA ARG A 54 8.34 -0.20 -1.47
C ARG A 54 6.97 -0.81 -1.79
N PRO A 55 6.07 -0.07 -2.47
CA PRO A 55 4.88 -0.67 -3.06
C PRO A 55 5.22 -1.94 -3.84
N GLY A 56 4.41 -2.99 -3.66
CA GLY A 56 4.62 -4.30 -4.27
C GLY A 56 5.57 -5.25 -3.53
N ASP A 57 6.31 -4.80 -2.50
CA ASP A 57 7.27 -5.67 -1.78
C ASP A 57 6.58 -6.67 -0.84
N ASN A 58 5.38 -6.36 -0.38
CA ASN A 58 4.58 -7.27 0.45
C ASN A 58 3.58 -8.11 -0.35
N ARG A 59 3.58 -8.08 -1.69
CA ARG A 59 2.62 -8.83 -2.52
C ARG A 59 2.52 -10.32 -2.15
N PHE A 60 3.63 -10.99 -1.85
CA PHE A 60 3.62 -12.40 -1.46
C PHE A 60 3.03 -12.64 -0.06
N VAL A 61 2.92 -11.62 0.78
CA VAL A 61 2.15 -11.70 2.04
C VAL A 61 0.66 -11.67 1.73
N TYR A 62 0.23 -10.83 0.79
CA TYR A 62 -1.16 -10.75 0.34
C TYR A 62 -1.60 -12.01 -0.42
N PHE A 63 -0.70 -12.68 -1.14
CA PHE A 63 -1.00 -13.94 -1.83
C PHE A 63 -0.68 -15.21 -1.02
N SER A 64 -0.10 -15.06 0.18
CA SER A 64 0.30 -16.20 1.00
C SER A 64 -0.92 -17.07 1.36
N PRO A 65 -0.90 -18.38 1.08
CA PRO A 65 -2.01 -19.29 1.42
C PRO A 65 -2.12 -19.55 2.92
N GLN A 66 -1.06 -19.26 3.69
CA GLN A 66 -1.09 -19.32 5.16
C GLN A 66 -1.84 -18.12 5.77
N ARG A 67 -2.16 -17.11 4.95
CA ARG A 67 -2.87 -15.91 5.37
C ARG A 67 -4.29 -15.94 4.83
N THR A 68 -5.26 -16.29 5.67
CA THR A 68 -6.66 -16.46 5.23
C THR A 68 -7.48 -15.17 5.34
N LYS A 69 -7.05 -14.24 6.20
CA LYS A 69 -7.74 -12.99 6.51
C LYS A 69 -6.99 -11.77 5.98
N LEU A 70 -7.73 -10.72 5.62
CA LEU A 70 -7.20 -9.37 5.41
C LEU A 70 -7.74 -8.44 6.49
N PHE A 71 -6.85 -7.96 7.36
CA PHE A 71 -7.16 -6.93 8.35
C PHE A 71 -6.87 -5.56 7.76
N ILE A 72 -7.83 -4.65 7.85
CA ILE A 72 -7.73 -3.31 7.31
C ILE A 72 -7.99 -2.31 8.44
N GLU A 73 -6.98 -1.53 8.80
CA GLU A 73 -7.14 -0.39 9.70
C GLU A 73 -7.40 0.86 8.86
N VAL A 74 -8.34 1.69 9.28
CA VAL A 74 -8.70 2.93 8.60
C VAL A 74 -8.64 4.06 9.61
N ASP A 75 -7.61 4.92 9.49
CA ASP A 75 -7.54 6.17 10.25
C ASP A 75 -7.82 7.35 9.34
N TYR A 76 -8.36 8.42 9.92
CA TYR A 76 -8.67 9.63 9.18
C TYR A 76 -8.34 10.89 9.97
N GLN A 77 -8.02 11.94 9.22
CA GLN A 77 -7.95 13.31 9.69
C GLN A 77 -9.35 13.89 9.91
N MET A 78 -9.46 14.88 10.79
CA MET A 78 -10.73 15.56 11.09
C MET A 78 -11.51 15.94 9.82
N HIS A 79 -12.80 15.56 9.82
CA HIS A 79 -13.76 15.75 8.71
C HIS A 79 -13.44 15.00 7.41
N ARG A 80 -12.40 14.15 7.38
CA ARG A 80 -11.94 13.42 6.19
C ARG A 80 -12.16 11.92 6.33
N SER A 81 -13.26 11.51 6.96
CA SER A 81 -13.58 10.09 7.11
C SER A 81 -13.72 9.38 5.75
N SER A 82 -13.53 8.06 5.77
CA SER A 82 -13.87 7.17 4.66
C SER A 82 -15.34 7.28 4.28
N HIS A 83 -15.66 6.84 3.06
CA HIS A 83 -17.05 6.58 2.69
C HIS A 83 -17.62 5.40 3.48
N THR A 84 -18.94 5.40 3.73
CA THR A 84 -19.63 4.38 4.55
C THR A 84 -19.61 2.98 3.96
N GLU A 85 -19.27 2.84 2.67
CA GLU A 85 -19.25 1.57 1.94
C GLU A 85 -17.85 0.94 1.85
N ILE A 86 -16.83 1.54 2.49
CA ILE A 86 -15.44 1.07 2.41
C ILE A 86 -15.29 -0.41 2.75
N GLU A 87 -16.03 -0.92 3.73
CA GLU A 87 -16.00 -2.33 4.12
C GLU A 87 -16.45 -3.26 2.97
N SER A 88 -17.52 -2.89 2.27
CA SER A 88 -18.00 -3.62 1.10
C SER A 88 -16.98 -3.55 -0.03
N TRP A 89 -16.48 -2.35 -0.34
CA TRP A 89 -15.52 -2.16 -1.43
C TRP A 89 -14.23 -2.96 -1.21
N MET A 90 -13.71 -2.97 0.01
CA MET A 90 -12.50 -3.72 0.33
C MET A 90 -12.73 -5.22 0.38
N SER A 91 -13.93 -5.67 0.79
CA SER A 91 -14.32 -7.08 0.71
C SER A 91 -14.39 -7.56 -0.74
N ASP A 92 -15.06 -6.81 -1.61
CA ASP A 92 -15.17 -7.11 -3.04
C ASP A 92 -13.78 -7.11 -3.70
N LEU A 93 -12.96 -6.11 -3.40
CA LEU A 93 -11.59 -6.00 -3.91
C LEU A 93 -10.71 -7.19 -3.47
N ALA A 94 -10.77 -7.58 -2.20
CA ALA A 94 -10.00 -8.71 -1.69
C ALA A 94 -10.47 -10.03 -2.29
N PHE A 95 -11.77 -10.18 -2.53
CA PHE A 95 -12.32 -11.33 -3.23
C PHE A 95 -11.83 -11.38 -4.68
N ASP A 96 -11.99 -10.28 -5.42
CA ASP A 96 -11.65 -10.20 -6.85
C ASP A 96 -10.16 -10.40 -7.13
N THR A 97 -9.29 -9.96 -6.23
CA THR A 97 -7.83 -9.97 -6.43
C THR A 97 -7.11 -11.08 -5.68
N LEU A 98 -7.50 -11.37 -4.45
CA LEU A 98 -6.84 -12.37 -3.59
C LEU A 98 -7.64 -13.66 -3.45
N GLY A 99 -8.90 -13.69 -3.87
CA GLY A 99 -9.80 -14.83 -3.65
C GLY A 99 -10.20 -15.01 -2.18
N ARG A 100 -10.14 -13.96 -1.36
CA ARG A 100 -10.42 -14.02 0.08
C ARG A 100 -11.81 -13.52 0.41
N ASN A 101 -12.51 -14.25 1.29
CA ASN A 101 -13.85 -13.90 1.76
C ASN A 101 -13.85 -13.30 3.18
N GLU A 102 -12.74 -13.40 3.91
CA GLU A 102 -12.64 -12.89 5.29
C GLU A 102 -11.83 -11.60 5.30
N VAL A 103 -12.54 -10.48 5.28
CA VAL A 103 -12.00 -9.13 5.44
C VAL A 103 -12.57 -8.53 6.71
N GLU A 104 -11.71 -7.95 7.55
CA GLU A 104 -12.09 -7.24 8.76
C GLU A 104 -11.61 -5.81 8.63
N VAL A 105 -12.54 -4.86 8.66
CA VAL A 105 -12.24 -3.43 8.55
C VAL A 105 -12.51 -2.76 9.90
N GLU A 106 -11.46 -2.25 10.52
CA GLU A 106 -11.52 -1.45 11.74
C GLU A 106 -11.36 0.02 11.34
N VAL A 107 -12.43 0.80 11.50
CA VAL A 107 -12.39 2.25 11.31
C VAL A 107 -12.20 2.90 12.66
N SER A 108 -11.13 3.68 12.82
CA SER A 108 -10.85 4.39 14.08
C SER A 108 -12.01 5.31 14.47
N GLU A 109 -12.38 5.28 15.75
CA GLU A 109 -13.46 6.12 16.29
C GLU A 109 -13.02 7.59 16.50
N GLU A 110 -11.70 7.87 16.48
CA GLU A 110 -11.14 9.20 16.80
C GLU A 110 -10.16 9.72 15.73
N ASN A 111 -10.05 11.06 15.64
CA ASN A 111 -9.10 11.79 14.79
C ASN A 111 -7.65 11.59 15.29
N ARG A 112 -7.07 10.43 15.01
CA ARG A 112 -5.69 10.07 15.38
C ARG A 112 -4.63 10.81 14.55
N ILE A 113 -5.07 11.51 13.51
CA ILE A 113 -4.22 12.26 12.58
C ILE A 113 -4.36 13.75 12.84
N GLU A 114 -3.23 14.44 13.01
CA GLU A 114 -3.16 15.89 13.18
C GLU A 114 -3.79 16.62 11.99
N ASP A 115 -4.51 17.71 12.26
CA ASP A 115 -5.16 18.51 11.22
C ASP A 115 -4.16 19.39 10.46
N ILE A 116 -3.46 18.77 9.50
CA ILE A 116 -2.47 19.41 8.62
C ILE A 116 -3.07 19.58 7.22
N GLU A 117 -2.95 20.78 6.65
CA GLU A 117 -3.51 21.08 5.32
C GLU A 117 -2.81 20.36 4.17
N GLU A 118 -1.52 20.07 4.31
CA GLU A 118 -0.72 19.46 3.26
C GLU A 118 0.45 18.65 3.83
N PHE A 119 0.62 17.44 3.32
CA PHE A 119 1.66 16.52 3.78
C PHE A 119 2.78 16.40 2.74
N SER A 120 4.05 16.50 3.19
CA SER A 120 5.19 16.06 2.38
C SER A 120 5.38 14.55 2.46
N ASP A 121 6.10 13.94 1.52
CA ASP A 121 6.44 12.51 1.57
C ASP A 121 7.09 12.10 2.89
N LYS A 122 7.93 12.99 3.46
CA LYS A 122 8.54 12.76 4.78
C LYS A 122 7.50 12.74 5.89
N ALA A 123 6.50 13.63 5.82
CA ALA A 123 5.40 13.69 6.78
C ALA A 123 4.48 12.47 6.63
N LEU A 124 4.14 12.05 5.41
CA LEU A 124 3.35 10.84 5.14
C LEU A 124 4.05 9.58 5.69
N ARG A 125 5.35 9.42 5.44
CA ARG A 125 6.14 8.31 6.02
C ARG A 125 6.26 8.38 7.55
N ALA A 126 6.24 9.58 8.12
CA ALA A 126 6.23 9.73 9.58
C ALA A 126 4.86 9.37 10.15
N LEU A 127 3.78 9.79 9.48
CA LEU A 127 2.41 9.46 9.83
C LEU A 127 2.20 7.96 9.84
N GLU A 128 2.51 7.27 8.74
CA GLU A 128 2.50 5.81 8.64
C GLU A 128 3.18 5.13 9.84
N ARG A 129 4.39 5.55 10.20
CA ARG A 129 5.12 4.93 11.32
C ARG A 129 4.47 5.18 12.68
N ASN A 130 3.78 6.31 12.84
CA ASN A 130 3.22 6.74 14.11
C ASN A 130 1.80 6.22 14.32
N THR A 131 1.04 5.99 13.25
CA THR A 131 -0.35 5.50 13.32
C THR A 131 -0.43 3.98 13.21
N ARG A 132 0.55 3.32 12.58
CA ARG A 132 0.54 1.87 12.38
C ARG A 132 0.36 1.12 13.69
N ASN A 133 -0.71 0.34 13.78
CA ASN A 133 -0.84 -0.64 14.85
C ASN A 133 0.13 -1.79 14.59
N LEU A 134 1.12 -1.96 15.47
CA LEU A 134 2.09 -3.06 15.38
C LEU A 134 1.57 -4.35 16.04
N ALA A 135 0.31 -4.37 16.47
CA ALA A 135 -0.29 -5.57 17.04
C ALA A 135 -0.14 -6.75 16.06
N PRO A 136 0.28 -7.94 16.53
CA PRO A 136 0.37 -9.09 15.66
C PRO A 136 -1.04 -9.47 15.19
N HIS A 137 -1.34 -9.21 13.91
CA HIS A 137 -2.60 -9.59 13.23
C HIS A 137 -2.72 -11.11 12.98
N GLY A 138 -2.18 -11.93 13.90
CA GLY A 138 -2.23 -13.39 13.85
C GLY A 138 -1.84 -13.96 12.49
N ASP A 139 -2.79 -14.66 11.89
CA ASP A 139 -2.74 -15.32 10.58
C ASP A 139 -3.24 -14.44 9.43
N GLY A 140 -3.56 -13.16 9.60
CA GLY A 140 -3.99 -12.30 8.48
C GLY A 140 -2.88 -11.47 7.87
N SER A 141 -3.06 -11.02 6.62
CA SER A 141 -2.31 -9.89 6.08
C SER A 141 -2.91 -8.58 6.58
N TYR A 142 -2.12 -7.51 6.58
CA TYR A 142 -2.53 -6.21 7.09
C TYR A 142 -2.46 -5.15 5.98
N LEU A 143 -3.39 -4.20 6.03
CA LEU A 143 -3.44 -3.01 5.21
C LEU A 143 -3.83 -1.83 6.09
N HIS A 144 -3.13 -0.71 5.95
CA HIS A 144 -3.50 0.54 6.60
C HIS A 144 -3.98 1.54 5.55
N ILE A 145 -5.17 2.11 5.74
CA ILE A 145 -5.69 3.17 4.88
C ILE A 145 -5.73 4.46 5.70
N LEU A 146 -5.02 5.47 5.22
CA LEU A 146 -4.87 6.76 5.88
C LEU A 146 -5.55 7.86 5.05
N TYR A 147 -6.65 8.37 5.57
CA TYR A 147 -7.37 9.47 4.95
C TYR A 147 -6.85 10.81 5.45
N VAL A 148 -6.27 11.59 4.56
CA VAL A 148 -5.64 12.87 4.86
C VAL A 148 -6.06 13.94 3.85
N SER A 149 -5.65 15.17 4.07
CA SER A 149 -5.92 16.33 3.21
C SER A 149 -5.41 16.16 1.77
N ARG A 150 -4.12 16.45 1.53
CA ARG A 150 -3.46 16.38 0.22
C ARG A 150 -1.94 16.23 0.35
N SER A 151 -1.29 15.81 -0.74
CA SER A 151 0.17 15.77 -0.84
C SER A 151 0.74 17.08 -1.40
N SER A 152 1.83 17.58 -0.80
CA SER A 152 2.61 18.71 -1.37
C SER A 152 3.46 18.31 -2.57
N SER A 153 3.87 17.04 -2.61
CA SER A 153 4.72 16.54 -3.69
C SER A 153 3.90 16.16 -4.92
N PHE A 154 2.65 15.73 -4.71
CA PHE A 154 1.70 15.33 -5.75
C PHE A 154 0.29 15.89 -5.48
N PRO A 155 0.09 17.21 -5.60
CA PRO A 155 -1.15 17.87 -5.18
C PRO A 155 -2.38 17.51 -6.02
N SER A 156 -2.18 16.93 -7.21
CA SER A 156 -3.27 16.44 -8.07
C SER A 156 -3.65 14.99 -7.82
N ASN A 157 -2.88 14.25 -7.00
CA ASN A 157 -3.15 12.85 -6.76
C ASN A 157 -4.34 12.68 -5.83
N THR A 158 -5.12 11.62 -6.06
CA THR A 158 -6.23 11.22 -5.17
C THR A 158 -5.82 10.16 -4.16
N GLY A 159 -4.76 9.41 -4.46
CA GLY A 159 -4.14 8.45 -3.55
C GLY A 159 -2.66 8.30 -3.80
N LEU A 160 -2.01 7.55 -2.91
CA LEU A 160 -0.59 7.21 -3.02
C LEU A 160 -0.25 6.02 -2.14
N THR A 161 0.70 5.20 -2.58
CA THR A 161 1.35 4.16 -1.77
C THR A 161 2.84 4.47 -1.64
N LEU A 162 3.36 4.53 -0.40
CA LEU A 162 4.77 4.84 -0.11
C LEU A 162 5.56 3.64 0.42
N SER A 163 4.84 2.61 0.87
CA SER A 163 5.36 1.39 1.50
C SER A 163 4.58 0.17 1.02
N GLY A 164 4.91 -1.01 1.54
CA GLY A 164 4.29 -2.25 1.10
C GLY A 164 2.88 -2.52 1.66
N ASP A 165 2.38 -1.74 2.61
CA ASP A 165 1.13 -2.05 3.32
C ASP A 165 0.28 -0.83 3.72
N VAL A 166 0.54 0.34 3.13
CA VAL A 166 -0.20 1.57 3.42
C VAL A 166 -0.69 2.25 2.16
N ILE A 167 -1.97 2.63 2.16
CA ILE A 167 -2.61 3.47 1.15
C ILE A 167 -2.95 4.82 1.80
N PHE A 168 -2.53 5.91 1.17
CA PHE A 168 -2.99 7.26 1.51
C PHE A 168 -4.12 7.65 0.57
N ILE A 169 -5.19 8.22 1.11
CA ILE A 169 -6.31 8.79 0.34
C ILE A 169 -6.37 10.30 0.62
N PHE A 170 -6.31 11.11 -0.43
CA PHE A 170 -6.29 12.57 -0.37
C PHE A 170 -7.69 13.15 -0.59
N LYS A 171 -8.40 13.41 0.50
CA LYS A 171 -9.82 13.83 0.46
C LYS A 171 -10.02 15.20 -0.16
N ASP A 172 -9.08 16.13 0.04
CA ASP A 172 -9.20 17.48 -0.52
C ASP A 172 -9.07 17.43 -2.07
N SER A 173 -8.20 16.55 -2.58
CA SER A 173 -8.09 16.27 -4.02
C SER A 173 -9.39 15.69 -4.57
N ILE A 174 -9.95 14.65 -3.94
CA ILE A 174 -11.22 14.03 -4.36
C ILE A 174 -12.37 15.04 -4.33
N TRP A 175 -12.46 15.86 -3.28
CA TRP A 175 -13.49 16.88 -3.16
C TRP A 175 -13.38 17.98 -4.23
N GLY A 176 -12.17 18.33 -4.64
CA GLY A 176 -11.92 19.29 -5.72
C GLY A 176 -12.36 18.80 -7.10
N LEU A 177 -12.50 17.49 -7.31
CA LEU A 177 -12.83 16.89 -8.61
C LEU A 177 -14.34 16.87 -8.92
N SER A 178 -15.20 16.86 -7.90
CA SER A 178 -16.66 16.85 -8.08
C SER A 178 -17.37 17.39 -6.85
N GLU A 179 -18.53 18.01 -7.02
CA GLU A 179 -19.42 18.40 -5.89
C GLU A 179 -20.44 17.32 -5.52
N ARG A 180 -20.58 16.27 -6.34
CA ARG A 180 -21.57 15.21 -6.12
C ARG A 180 -20.94 14.13 -5.23
N SER A 181 -21.56 13.84 -4.08
CA SER A 181 -21.10 12.81 -3.14
C SER A 181 -20.97 11.44 -3.80
N SER A 182 -21.91 11.05 -4.66
CA SER A 182 -21.85 9.77 -5.39
C SER A 182 -20.67 9.67 -6.35
N VAL A 183 -20.27 10.77 -6.98
CA VAL A 183 -19.08 10.77 -7.86
C VAL A 183 -17.81 10.72 -7.03
N ARG A 184 -17.75 11.43 -5.90
CA ARG A 184 -16.63 11.36 -4.93
C ARG A 184 -16.43 9.94 -4.40
N ALA A 185 -17.52 9.23 -4.11
CA ALA A 185 -17.49 7.84 -3.68
C ALA A 185 -16.87 6.92 -4.74
N LEU A 186 -17.27 7.06 -6.00
CA LEU A 186 -16.70 6.28 -7.11
C LEU A 186 -15.21 6.59 -7.34
N ILE A 187 -14.80 7.86 -7.22
CA ILE A 187 -13.39 8.24 -7.31
C ILE A 187 -12.62 7.58 -6.17
N GLU A 188 -13.11 7.66 -4.94
CA GLU A 188 -12.49 7.05 -3.76
C GLU A 188 -12.33 5.53 -3.91
N GLU A 189 -13.38 4.83 -4.35
CA GLU A 189 -13.32 3.39 -4.63
C GLU A 189 -12.28 3.07 -5.71
N SER A 190 -12.30 3.80 -6.83
CA SER A 190 -11.35 3.62 -7.93
C SER A 190 -9.90 3.82 -7.48
N THR A 191 -9.66 4.87 -6.68
CA THR A 191 -8.34 5.15 -6.08
C THR A 191 -7.92 4.02 -5.15
N LEU A 192 -8.78 3.53 -4.26
CA LEU A 192 -8.46 2.41 -3.37
C LEU A 192 -8.05 1.16 -4.16
N ARG A 193 -8.81 0.81 -5.20
CA ARG A 193 -8.52 -0.33 -6.08
C ARG A 193 -7.19 -0.14 -6.82
N HIS A 194 -6.90 1.06 -7.33
CA HIS A 194 -5.65 1.40 -8.02
C HIS A 194 -4.44 1.24 -7.10
N GLU A 195 -4.48 1.87 -5.93
CA GLU A 195 -3.39 1.84 -4.97
C GLU A 195 -3.18 0.43 -4.40
N PHE A 196 -4.25 -0.32 -4.15
CA PHE A 196 -4.13 -1.72 -3.77
C PHE A 196 -3.48 -2.55 -4.87
N GLY A 197 -3.79 -2.29 -6.14
CA GLY A 197 -3.10 -2.89 -7.28
C GLY A 197 -1.59 -2.67 -7.25
N HIS A 198 -1.13 -1.45 -6.93
CA HIS A 198 0.29 -1.17 -6.73
C HIS A 198 0.90 -1.96 -5.56
N LEU A 199 0.17 -2.13 -4.45
CA LEU A 199 0.62 -2.97 -3.33
C LEU A 199 0.75 -4.45 -3.71
N LEU A 200 -0.06 -4.93 -4.65
CA LEU A 200 0.05 -6.27 -5.23
C LEU A 200 1.16 -6.38 -6.29
N GLY A 201 1.79 -5.26 -6.66
CA GLY A 201 2.89 -5.21 -7.61
C GLY A 201 2.47 -4.97 -9.07
N LEU A 202 1.26 -4.48 -9.29
CA LEU A 202 0.82 -4.04 -10.62
C LEU A 202 1.44 -2.68 -10.97
N GLU A 203 1.86 -2.56 -12.23
CA GLU A 203 2.28 -1.29 -12.84
C GLU A 203 1.09 -0.66 -13.60
N HIS A 204 1.26 0.61 -13.98
CA HIS A 204 0.26 1.29 -14.80
C HIS A 204 0.11 0.63 -16.17
N VAL A 205 -1.09 0.71 -16.72
CA VAL A 205 -1.40 0.22 -18.08
C VAL A 205 -1.96 1.35 -18.94
N ASP A 206 -1.68 1.31 -20.24
CA ASP A 206 -2.18 2.28 -21.22
C ASP A 206 -3.60 1.92 -21.71
N ARG A 207 -4.52 1.69 -20.76
CA ARG A 207 -5.93 1.38 -21.04
C ARG A 207 -6.83 2.23 -20.18
N PRO A 208 -7.49 3.27 -20.73
CA PRO A 208 -8.22 4.23 -19.91
C PRO A 208 -9.35 3.57 -19.11
N ASP A 209 -10.02 2.56 -19.64
CA ASP A 209 -11.09 1.82 -18.97
C ASP A 209 -10.61 0.87 -17.85
N CYS A 210 -9.31 0.77 -17.61
CA CYS A 210 -8.72 -0.06 -16.57
C CYS A 210 -8.47 0.75 -15.29
N VAL A 211 -8.70 0.14 -14.13
CA VAL A 211 -8.42 0.79 -12.84
C VAL A 211 -6.93 1.12 -12.66
N MET A 212 -6.03 0.35 -13.28
CA MET A 212 -4.58 0.60 -13.27
C MET A 212 -4.11 1.65 -14.29
N ALA A 213 -5.02 2.42 -14.90
CA ALA A 213 -4.63 3.53 -15.77
C ALA A 213 -4.05 4.70 -14.96
N GLU A 214 -3.00 5.35 -15.45
CA GLU A 214 -2.37 6.53 -14.80
C GLU A 214 -3.39 7.67 -14.52
N ARG A 215 -4.44 7.78 -15.35
CA ARG A 215 -5.50 8.78 -15.18
C ARG A 215 -6.30 8.64 -13.87
N VAL A 216 -6.26 7.47 -13.22
CA VAL A 216 -6.89 7.22 -11.92
C VAL A 216 -6.05 7.81 -10.78
N GLU A 217 -4.73 7.89 -10.96
CA GLU A 217 -3.83 8.55 -10.03
C GLU A 217 -3.91 10.08 -10.20
N VAL A 218 -3.79 10.54 -11.45
CA VAL A 218 -3.75 11.98 -11.81
C VAL A 218 -4.99 12.38 -12.61
N TYR A 219 -6.04 12.77 -11.89
CA TYR A 219 -7.22 13.38 -12.46
C TYR A 219 -6.94 14.85 -12.85
N GLY A 220 -6.12 15.07 -13.88
CA GLY A 220 -5.60 16.41 -14.20
C GLY A 220 -6.70 17.46 -14.38
N ASN A 221 -6.83 18.42 -13.46
CA ASN A 221 -7.65 19.67 -13.43
C ASN A 221 -9.07 19.69 -14.06
N ARG A 222 -9.60 18.57 -14.54
CA ARG A 222 -10.92 18.47 -15.18
C ARG A 222 -11.94 18.09 -14.12
N ARG A 223 -12.94 18.94 -13.91
CA ARG A 223 -14.09 18.61 -13.06
C ARG A 223 -14.91 17.52 -13.74
N PHE A 224 -15.01 16.34 -13.15
CA PHE A 224 -15.70 15.21 -13.77
C PHE A 224 -17.22 15.34 -13.59
N GLN A 225 -17.94 15.32 -14.72
CA GLN A 225 -19.40 15.23 -14.76
C GLN A 225 -19.88 13.82 -15.14
N PHE A 226 -19.34 12.75 -14.52
CA PHE A 226 -19.61 11.32 -14.85
C PHE A 226 -18.88 10.77 -16.09
N GLU A 227 -17.61 11.08 -16.31
CA GLU A 227 -16.84 10.25 -17.26
C GLU A 227 -16.52 8.91 -16.59
N ASN A 228 -16.61 7.79 -17.33
CA ASN A 228 -16.31 6.42 -16.91
C ASN A 228 -15.15 6.34 -15.91
N ILE A 229 -15.44 6.34 -14.60
CA ILE A 229 -14.48 6.07 -13.53
C ILE A 229 -14.29 4.55 -13.53
N PRO A 230 -13.08 4.05 -13.83
CA PRO A 230 -12.86 2.61 -13.93
C PRO A 230 -12.80 2.01 -12.53
N LEU A 231 -13.59 0.97 -12.29
CA LEU A 231 -13.55 0.19 -11.04
C LEU A 231 -12.93 -1.19 -11.25
N ASP A 232 -12.82 -1.64 -12.51
CA ASP A 232 -12.39 -2.99 -12.83
C ASP A 232 -10.93 -3.05 -13.25
N PHE A 233 -10.26 -4.13 -12.82
CA PHE A 233 -9.02 -4.55 -13.43
C PHE A 233 -9.30 -5.10 -14.83
N CYS A 234 -8.59 -4.59 -15.82
CA CYS A 234 -8.60 -5.12 -17.17
C CYS A 234 -7.89 -6.48 -17.25
N GLU A 235 -8.09 -7.20 -18.35
CA GLU A 235 -7.53 -8.55 -18.54
C GLU A 235 -6.00 -8.61 -18.42
N GLU A 236 -5.30 -7.55 -18.82
CA GLU A 236 -3.84 -7.46 -18.66
C GLU A 236 -3.45 -7.43 -17.17
N SER A 237 -4.04 -6.53 -16.38
CA SER A 237 -3.82 -6.47 -14.93
C SER A 237 -4.21 -7.78 -14.23
N LYS A 238 -5.35 -8.39 -14.60
CA LYS A 238 -5.76 -9.69 -14.08
C LYS A 238 -4.77 -10.80 -14.42
N SER A 239 -4.21 -10.80 -15.63
CA SER A 239 -3.18 -11.75 -16.03
C SER A 239 -1.90 -11.57 -15.22
N SER A 240 -1.48 -10.34 -14.97
CA SER A 240 -0.33 -10.03 -14.11
C SER A 240 -0.56 -10.48 -12.67
N LEU A 241 -1.76 -10.25 -12.10
CA LEU A 241 -2.12 -10.76 -10.78
C LEU A 241 -2.02 -12.28 -10.69
N ARG A 242 -2.52 -13.01 -11.70
CA ARG A 242 -2.38 -14.47 -11.75
C ARG A 242 -0.92 -14.92 -11.79
N SER A 243 -0.07 -14.27 -12.59
CA SER A 243 1.37 -14.58 -12.63
C SER A 243 2.04 -14.36 -11.28
N ILE A 244 1.74 -13.24 -10.61
CA ILE A 244 2.27 -12.93 -9.27
C ILE A 244 1.77 -13.93 -8.24
N GLN A 245 0.50 -14.33 -8.35
CA GLN A 245 -0.07 -15.35 -7.49
C GLN A 245 0.63 -16.68 -7.71
N GLU A 246 0.86 -17.13 -8.95
CA GLU A 246 1.60 -18.37 -9.25
C GLU A 246 3.04 -18.35 -8.70
N GLU A 247 3.72 -17.20 -8.72
CA GLU A 247 5.05 -17.04 -8.12
C GLU A 247 5.04 -17.17 -6.58
N ALA A 248 3.91 -16.93 -5.93
CA ALA A 248 3.80 -16.97 -4.48
C ALA A 248 3.76 -18.41 -3.90
N TRP A 249 3.55 -19.42 -4.74
CA TRP A 249 3.31 -20.83 -4.37
C TRP A 249 4.52 -21.72 -4.70
#